data_AF-Q2G109-F1
#
_entry.id   AF-Q2G109-F1
#
_cell.length_a   1.000
_cell.length_b   1.000
_cell.length_c   1.000
_cell.angle_alpha   90.00
_cell.angle_beta   90.00
_cell.angle_gamma   90.00
#
_symmetry.space_group_name_H-M   'P 1'
#
loop_
_entity.id
_entity.type
_entity.pdbx_description
1 polymer ?
#
loop_
_entity_poly.entity_id
_entity_poly.type
_entity_poly.pdbx_seq_one_letter_code
_entity_poly.pdbx_strand_id
1 'polypeptide(L)'
;MLGMISLLIESTYSQIRLVALSTRTKLATLLKGGADISSIKKPITTHTLHHSHISTLAQLGINLKAMQEHVGHSDYKKNLEIYTHVTNQMAKDMMNKFERLGS
;
A
#
# COMPACT_ATOMS: atom_id res chain seq x y z
N MET A 1 -7.46 38.47 24.57
CA MET A 1 -6.94 38.21 23.21
C MET A 1 -6.37 36.79 23.07
N LEU A 2 -5.46 36.35 23.94
CA LEU A 2 -4.88 34.98 23.90
C LEU A 2 -5.92 33.84 23.89
N GLY A 3 -6.99 33.92 24.70
CA GLY A 3 -8.02 32.87 24.75
C GLY A 3 -8.76 32.67 23.43
N MET A 4 -9.01 33.73 22.66
CA MET A 4 -9.67 33.61 21.34
C MET A 4 -8.76 32.91 20.32
N ILE A 5 -7.44 33.18 20.36
CA ILE A 5 -6.47 32.51 19.50
C ILE A 5 -6.42 31.01 19.82
N SER A 6 -6.40 30.64 21.10
CA SER A 6 -6.44 29.23 21.52
C SER A 6 -7.70 28.51 21.02
N LEU A 7 -8.88 29.12 21.15
CA LEU A 7 -10.13 28.54 20.66
C LEU A 7 -10.16 28.37 19.14
N LEU A 8 -9.56 29.30 18.39
CA LEU A 8 -9.43 29.18 16.94
C LEU A 8 -8.50 28.03 16.56
N ILE A 9 -7.35 27.87 17.22
CA ILE A 9 -6.41 26.76 16.98
C ILE A 9 -7.10 25.41 17.25
N GLU A 10 -7.78 25.27 18.39
CA GLU A 10 -8.49 24.03 18.75
C GLU A 10 -9.63 23.71 17.77
N SER A 11 -10.37 24.72 17.34
CA SER A 11 -11.41 24.59 16.31
C SER A 11 -10.83 24.13 14.98
N THR A 12 -9.75 24.76 14.50
CA THR A 12 -9.08 24.37 13.26
C THR A 12 -8.51 22.95 13.34
N TYR A 13 -7.84 22.59 14.43
CA TYR A 13 -7.34 21.23 14.64
C TYR A 13 -8.47 20.20 14.61
N SER A 14 -9.58 20.49 15.27
CA SER A 14 -10.78 19.63 15.29
C SER A 14 -11.37 19.46 13.88
N GLN A 15 -11.46 20.53 13.10
CA GLN A 15 -11.96 20.47 11.71
C GLN A 15 -11.05 19.65 10.80
N ILE A 16 -9.72 19.83 10.89
CA ILE A 16 -8.73 19.04 10.13
C ILE A 16 -8.88 17.55 10.48
N ARG A 17 -8.98 17.23 11.77
CA ARG A 17 -9.16 15.86 12.25
C ARG A 17 -10.47 15.23 11.75
N LEU A 18 -11.56 16.01 11.74
CA LEU A 18 -12.86 15.55 11.25
C LEU A 18 -12.83 15.23 9.75
N VAL A 19 -12.21 16.09 8.95
CA VAL A 19 -12.04 15.87 7.51
C VAL A 19 -11.22 14.61 7.26
N ALA A 20 -10.08 14.44 7.96
CA ALA A 20 -9.24 13.25 7.84
C ALA A 20 -9.96 11.95 8.24
N LEU A 21 -10.84 12.00 9.25
CA LEU A 21 -11.65 10.86 9.64
C LEU A 21 -12.71 10.53 8.58
N SER A 22 -13.40 11.54 8.05
CA SER A 22 -14.43 11.40 7.01
C SER A 22 -13.86 10.83 5.72
N THR A 23 -12.67 11.26 5.29
CA THR A 23 -12.02 10.70 4.10
C THR A 23 -11.62 9.25 4.32
N ARG A 24 -11.09 8.90 5.50
CA ARG A 24 -10.73 7.51 5.85
C ARG A 24 -11.95 6.58 5.83
N THR A 25 -13.07 7.01 6.42
CA THR A 25 -14.29 6.18 6.46
C THR A 25 -14.91 6.05 5.08
N LYS A 26 -15.00 7.13 4.31
CA LYS A 26 -15.47 7.09 2.91
C LYS A 26 -14.60 6.14 2.08
N LEU A 27 -13.27 6.24 2.18
CA LEU A 27 -12.35 5.36 1.47
C LEU A 27 -12.56 3.90 1.86
N ALA A 28 -12.69 3.59 3.16
CA ALA A 28 -12.95 2.23 3.62
C ALA A 28 -14.27 1.67 3.07
N THR A 29 -15.34 2.48 3.06
CA THR A 29 -16.64 2.10 2.48
C THR A 29 -16.55 1.87 0.97
N LEU A 30 -15.81 2.71 0.24
CA LEU A 30 -15.58 2.54 -1.20
C LEU A 30 -14.77 1.28 -1.50
N LEU A 31 -13.73 0.99 -0.72
CA LEU A 31 -12.93 -0.23 -0.87
C LEU A 31 -13.77 -1.48 -0.58
N LYS A 32 -14.65 -1.43 0.42
CA LYS A 32 -15.56 -2.53 0.71
C LYS A 32 -16.58 -2.73 -0.42
N GLY A 33 -17.23 -1.66 -0.88
CA GLY A 33 -18.16 -1.74 -2.01
C GLY A 33 -17.48 -2.24 -3.28
N GLY A 34 -16.25 -1.81 -3.55
CA GLY A 34 -15.41 -2.31 -4.63
C GLY A 34 -15.03 -3.79 -4.49
N ALA A 35 -14.77 -4.25 -3.26
CA ALA A 35 -14.50 -5.65 -2.98
C ALA A 35 -15.76 -6.52 -3.23
N ASP A 36 -16.93 -6.04 -2.81
CA ASP A 36 -18.21 -6.76 -2.93
C ASP A 36 -18.66 -6.97 -4.39
N ILE A 37 -18.36 -6.02 -5.28
CA ILE A 37 -18.60 -6.17 -6.73
C ILE A 37 -17.53 -7.01 -7.44
N SER A 38 -16.39 -7.20 -6.79
CA SER A 38 -15.29 -8.01 -7.31
C SER A 38 -15.39 -9.45 -6.82
N SER A 39 -14.68 -10.38 -7.46
CA SER A 39 -14.55 -11.75 -6.94
C SER A 39 -13.52 -11.89 -5.80
N ILE A 40 -13.08 -10.77 -5.19
CA ILE A 40 -12.02 -10.76 -4.18
C ILE A 40 -12.60 -11.07 -2.79
N LYS A 41 -12.33 -12.28 -2.30
CA LYS A 41 -12.78 -12.73 -0.95
C LYS A 41 -11.98 -12.13 0.21
N LYS A 42 -10.81 -11.56 -0.06
CA LYS A 42 -9.91 -11.02 0.98
C LYS A 42 -10.32 -9.59 1.33
N PRO A 43 -10.20 -9.17 2.60
CA PRO A 43 -10.45 -7.78 2.97
C PRO A 43 -9.48 -6.85 2.23
N ILE A 44 -10.04 -5.90 1.49
CA ILE A 44 -9.27 -4.87 0.78
C ILE A 44 -9.16 -3.65 1.69
N THR A 45 -7.92 -3.26 1.98
CA THR A 45 -7.58 -2.05 2.73
C THR A 45 -6.56 -1.23 1.94
N THR A 46 -6.29 0.00 2.37
CA THR A 46 -5.21 0.81 1.81
C THR A 46 -3.85 0.10 1.90
N HIS A 47 -3.59 -0.64 2.97
CA HIS A 47 -2.39 -1.46 3.09
C HIS A 47 -2.37 -2.62 2.09
N THR A 48 -3.50 -3.29 1.85
CA THR A 48 -3.60 -4.34 0.83
C THR A 48 -3.22 -3.79 -0.55
N LEU A 49 -3.73 -2.61 -0.91
CA LEU A 49 -3.40 -1.95 -2.17
C LEU A 49 -1.93 -1.56 -2.26
N HIS A 50 -1.35 -1.04 -1.18
CA HIS A 50 0.07 -0.70 -1.13
C HIS A 50 0.97 -1.92 -1.36
N HIS A 51 0.63 -3.07 -0.74
CA HIS A 51 1.36 -4.32 -0.95
C HIS A 51 1.22 -4.86 -2.37
N SER A 52 0.04 -4.74 -2.96
CA SER A 52 -0.17 -5.07 -4.37
C SER A 52 0.68 -4.18 -5.28
N HIS A 53 0.77 -2.87 -5.00
CA HIS A 53 1.61 -1.94 -5.76
C HIS A 53 3.09 -2.34 -5.73
N ILE A 54 3.63 -2.60 -4.54
CA ILE A 54 5.00 -3.09 -4.36
C ILE A 54 5.23 -4.42 -5.08
N SER A 55 4.30 -5.35 -4.97
CA SER A 55 4.38 -6.65 -5.64
C SER A 55 4.43 -6.49 -7.16
N THR A 56 3.63 -5.58 -7.72
CA THR A 56 3.65 -5.25 -9.15
C THR A 56 5.00 -4.64 -9.55
N LEU A 57 5.54 -3.68 -8.78
CA LEU A 57 6.84 -3.08 -9.08
C LEU A 57 7.97 -4.12 -9.06
N ALA A 58 7.94 -5.05 -8.10
CA ALA A 58 8.88 -6.17 -8.04
C ALA A 58 8.74 -7.09 -9.25
N GLN A 59 7.51 -7.45 -9.66
CA GLN A 59 7.24 -8.26 -10.84
C GLN A 59 7.70 -7.61 -12.15
N LEU A 60 7.63 -6.28 -12.23
CA LEU A 60 8.14 -5.49 -13.36
C LEU A 60 9.67 -5.39 -13.39
N GLY A 61 10.37 -5.96 -12.41
CA GLY A 61 11.83 -5.92 -12.34
C GLY A 61 12.40 -4.57 -11.92
N ILE A 62 11.58 -3.69 -11.33
CA ILE A 62 12.07 -2.42 -10.76
C ILE A 62 12.99 -2.77 -9.59
N ASN A 63 14.19 -2.19 -9.58
CA ASN A 63 15.13 -2.43 -8.50
C ASN A 63 14.60 -1.86 -7.16
N LEU A 64 14.99 -2.47 -6.05
CA LEU A 64 14.52 -2.10 -4.72
C LEU A 64 14.72 -0.61 -4.40
N LYS A 65 15.85 -0.03 -4.80
CA LYS A 65 16.17 1.38 -4.53
C LYS A 65 15.20 2.32 -5.23
N ALA A 66 14.97 2.12 -6.53
CA ALA A 66 14.01 2.90 -7.31
C ALA A 66 12.58 2.73 -6.79
N MET A 67 12.22 1.50 -6.38
CA MET A 67 10.93 1.24 -5.75
C MET A 67 10.77 2.04 -4.44
N GLN A 68 11.80 2.06 -3.59
CA GLN A 68 11.78 2.77 -2.30
C GLN A 68 11.73 4.29 -2.47
N GLU A 69 12.47 4.84 -3.44
CA GLU A 69 12.39 6.26 -3.79
C GLU A 69 10.98 6.65 -4.27
N HIS A 70 10.26 5.72 -4.93
CA HIS A 70 8.90 5.95 -5.42
C HIS A 70 7.82 5.81 -4.34
N VAL A 71 7.83 4.73 -3.54
CA VAL A 71 6.77 4.47 -2.53
C VAL A 71 7.01 5.20 -1.21
N GLY A 72 8.25 5.63 -0.96
CA GLY A 72 8.70 6.23 0.28
C GLY A 72 9.22 5.22 1.31
N HIS A 73 9.66 5.75 2.45
CA HIS A 73 10.42 5.01 3.46
C HIS A 73 9.64 4.66 4.74
N SER A 74 8.31 4.89 4.75
CA SER A 74 7.50 4.78 5.98
C SER A 74 7.46 3.36 6.57
N ASP A 75 7.42 2.34 5.72
CA ASP A 75 7.39 0.93 6.13
C ASP A 75 8.45 0.11 5.37
N TYR A 76 9.71 0.55 5.46
CA TYR A 76 10.85 -0.07 4.76
C TYR A 76 10.90 -1.58 4.94
N LYS A 77 10.76 -2.05 6.19
CA LYS A 77 10.92 -3.47 6.53
C LYS A 77 9.87 -4.33 5.83
N LYS A 78 8.59 -3.92 5.90
CA LYS A 78 7.50 -4.65 5.25
C LYS A 78 7.61 -4.60 3.73
N ASN A 79 8.00 -3.46 3.18
CA ASN A 79 8.22 -3.29 1.75
C ASN A 79 9.33 -4.22 1.24
N LEU A 80 10.43 -4.33 2.01
CA LEU A 80 11.53 -5.24 1.73
C LEU A 80 11.08 -6.71 1.78
N GLU A 81 10.35 -7.12 2.83
CA GLU A 81 9.86 -8.49 2.95
C GLU A 81 9.02 -8.92 1.74
N ILE A 82 8.14 -8.05 1.27
CA ILE A 82 7.28 -8.32 0.10
C ILE A 82 8.11 -8.35 -1.17
N TYR A 83 8.99 -7.36 -1.37
CA TYR A 83 9.87 -7.31 -2.52
C TYR A 83 10.73 -8.58 -2.64
N THR A 84 11.35 -8.99 -1.53
CA THR A 84 12.16 -10.21 -1.46
C THR A 84 11.31 -11.46 -1.71
N HIS A 85 10.10 -11.53 -1.15
CA HIS A 85 9.21 -12.67 -1.41
C HIS A 85 8.89 -12.81 -2.90
N VAL A 86 8.51 -11.72 -3.57
CA VAL A 86 8.13 -11.72 -4.99
C VAL A 86 9.32 -12.05 -5.89
N THR A 87 10.46 -11.39 -5.67
CA THR A 87 11.68 -11.64 -6.46
C THR A 87 12.22 -13.06 -6.30
N ASN A 88 12.13 -13.65 -5.10
CA ASN A 88 12.46 -15.06 -4.88
C ASN A 88 11.54 -16.01 -5.64
N GLN A 89 10.23 -15.71 -5.72
CA GLN A 89 9.29 -16.52 -6.51
C GLN A 89 9.60 -16.40 -8.00
N MET A 90 9.90 -15.19 -8.50
CA MET A 90 10.32 -14.99 -9.89
C MET A 90 11.58 -15.79 -10.24
N ALA A 91 12.56 -15.83 -9.33
CA ALA A 91 13.78 -16.63 -9.50
C ALA A 91 13.48 -18.14 -9.56
N LYS A 92 12.59 -18.65 -8.69
CA LYS A 92 12.15 -20.06 -8.72
C LYS A 92 11.40 -20.39 -10.02
N ASP A 93 10.47 -19.53 -10.42
CA ASP A 93 9.71 -19.69 -11.67
C ASP A 93 10.62 -19.69 -12.90
N MET A 94 11.68 -18.87 -12.88
CA MET A 94 12.70 -18.86 -13.92
C MET A 94 13.47 -20.17 -13.97
N MET A 95 13.91 -20.71 -12.82
CA MET A 95 14.62 -22.00 -12.77
C MET A 95 13.74 -23.15 -13.26
N ASN A 96 12.48 -23.22 -12.82
CA ASN A 96 11.53 -24.22 -13.28
C ASN A 96 11.31 -24.15 -14.81
N LYS A 97 11.31 -22.94 -15.39
CA LYS A 97 11.22 -22.76 -16.85
C LYS A 97 12.48 -23.26 -17.56
N PHE A 98 13.66 -23.01 -17.01
CA PHE A 98 14.92 -23.52 -17.56
C PHE A 98 14.97 -25.06 -17.54
N GLU A 99 14.59 -25.69 -16.43
CA GLU A 99 14.55 -27.16 -16.31
C GLU A 99 13.64 -27.79 -17.38
N ARG A 100 12.46 -27.19 -17.61
CA ARG A 100 11.50 -27.63 -18.65
C ARG A 100 11.97 -27.45 -20.09
N LEU A 101 12.96 -26.60 -20.33
CA LEU A 101 13.56 -26.41 -21.66
C LEU A 101 14.69 -27.41 -21.93
N GLY A 102 15.32 -27.95 -20.88
CA GLY A 102 16.40 -28.93 -20.98
C GLY A 102 15.94 -30.39 -20.94
N SER A 103 14.67 -30.64 -20.60
CA SER A 103 14.00 -31.96 -20.59
C SER A 103 13.19 -32.19 -21.86
#